data_AF-A0A956VIS4-F1
#
_entry.id   AF-A0A956VIS4-F1
#
_cell.length_a   1.000
_cell.length_b   1.000
_cell.length_c   1.000
_cell.angle_alpha   90.00
_cell.angle_beta   90.00
_cell.angle_gamma   90.00
#
_symmetry.space_group_name_H-M   'P 1'
#
loop_
_entity.id
_entity.type
_entity.pdbx_description
1 polymer ?
#
loop_
_entity_poly.entity_id
_entity_poly.type
_entity_poly.pdbx_seq_one_letter_code
_entity_poly.pdbx_strand_id
1 'polypeptide(L)' 'MLELAPFLISALAFGVIALVAFIASTVIFTIPVFATRGTTQLAWLGAVGFVLTVEAIGLVVLTILVGRGDFLN' A
#
# COMPACT_ATOMS: atom_id res chain seq x y z
N MET A 1 21.16 6.38 -12.14
CA MET A 1 19.89 6.08 -11.42
C MET A 1 19.72 4.59 -11.08
N LEU A 2 20.66 3.69 -11.43
CA LEU A 2 20.62 2.27 -11.04
C LEU A 2 21.35 1.98 -9.70
N GLU A 3 22.06 2.95 -9.14
CA GLU A 3 22.89 2.79 -7.93
C GLU A 3 22.11 2.80 -6.60
N LEU A 4 20.83 3.19 -6.59
CA LEU A 4 19.96 3.06 -5.41
C LEU A 4 19.37 1.64 -5.26
N ALA A 5 19.52 0.77 -6.25
CA ALA A 5 18.91 -0.57 -6.24
C ALA A 5 19.34 -1.50 -5.08
N PRO A 6 20.58 -1.50 -4.56
CA PRO A 6 20.99 -2.53 -3.60
C PRO A 6 20.26 -2.48 -2.25
N PHE A 7 19.80 -1.29 -1.81
CA PHE A 7 18.99 -1.20 -0.59
C PHE A 7 17.51 -1.51 -0.84
N LEU A 8 16.99 -1.25 -2.05
CA LEU A 8 15.63 -1.67 -2.47
C LEU A 8 15.51 -3.19 -2.70
N ILE A 9 16.63 -3.90 -2.87
CA ILE A 9 16.67 -5.35 -3.16
C ILE A 9 16.42 -6.20 -1.90
N SER A 10 16.65 -5.68 -0.69
CA SER A 10 16.32 -6.45 0.50
C SER A 10 14.80 -6.48 0.71
N ALA A 11 14.25 -7.68 0.89
CA ALA A 11 12.82 -7.87 1.18
C ALA A 11 12.35 -7.06 2.39
N LEU A 12 13.24 -6.85 3.37
CA LEU A 12 12.99 -6.02 4.54
C LEU A 12 12.80 -4.55 4.16
N ALA A 13 13.72 -3.96 3.41
CA ALA A 13 13.62 -2.56 2.99
C ALA A 13 12.41 -2.33 2.09
N PHE A 14 12.12 -3.26 1.17
CA PHE A 14 10.91 -3.21 0.36
C PHE A 14 9.65 -3.27 1.23
N GLY A 15 9.60 -4.17 2.22
CA GLY A 15 8.49 -4.26 3.16
C GLY A 15 8.27 -2.97 3.96
N VAL A 16 9.34 -2.29 4.38
CA VAL A 16 9.26 -0.99 5.05
C VAL A 16 8.71 0.08 4.11
N ILE A 17 9.16 0.13 2.86
CA ILE A 17 8.64 1.07 1.85
C ILE A 17 7.15 0.80 1.59
N ALA A 18 6.77 -0.47 1.43
CA ALA A 18 5.39 -0.89 1.26
C ALA A 18 4.51 -0.47 2.45
N LEU A 19 5.02 -0.60 3.68
CA LEU A 19 4.33 -0.15 4.88
C LEU A 19 4.10 1.38 4.88
N VAL A 20 5.13 2.16 4.53
CA VAL A 20 5.02 3.63 4.45
C VAL A 20 4.02 4.05 3.38
N ALA A 21 4.04 3.40 2.22
CA ALA A 21 3.07 3.63 1.15
C ALA A 21 1.64 3.34 1.61
N PHE A 22 1.42 2.18 2.25
CA PHE A 22 0.11 1.80 2.77
C PHE A 22 -0.43 2.78 3.82
N ILE A 23 0.43 3.27 4.71
CA ILE A 23 0.05 4.28 5.70
C ILE A 23 -0.33 5.60 5.00
N ALA A 24 0.46 6.05 4.03
CA ALA A 24 0.17 7.27 3.28
C ALA A 24 -1.19 7.16 2.55
N SER A 25 -1.44 6.05 1.86
CA SER A 25 -2.71 5.78 1.20
C SER A 25 -3.87 5.74 2.20
N THR A 26 -3.68 5.10 3.35
CA THR A 26 -4.69 5.05 4.42
C THR A 26 -5.06 6.45 4.89
N VAL A 27 -4.07 7.30 5.16
CA VAL A 27 -4.30 8.68 5.60
C VAL A 27 -5.02 9.48 4.53
N ILE A 28 -4.57 9.42 3.28
CA ILE A 28 -5.13 10.23 2.18
C ILE A 28 -6.57 9.79 1.86
N PHE A 29 -6.80 8.48 1.71
CA PHE A 29 -8.11 7.99 1.29
C PHE A 29 -9.15 8.05 2.41
N THR A 30 -8.75 8.12 3.68
CA THR A 30 -9.72 8.29 4.78
C THR A 30 -10.20 9.73 4.97
N ILE A 31 -9.56 10.74 4.35
CA ILE A 31 -9.98 12.15 4.47
C ILE A 31 -11.47 12.37 4.18
N PRO A 32 -12.06 11.85 3.08
CA PRO A 32 -13.48 12.04 2.77
C PRO A 32 -14.41 11.38 3.80
N VAL A 33 -13.98 10.29 4.44
CA VAL A 33 -14.74 9.62 5.52
C VAL A 33 -14.92 10.58 6.69
N PHE A 34 -13.86 11.31 7.06
CA PHE A 34 -13.91 12.30 8.14
C PHE A 34 -14.54 13.63 7.72
N ALA A 35 -14.52 13.97 6.43
CA ALA A 35 -15.08 15.21 5.90
C ALA A 35 -16.59 15.15 5.61
N THR A 36 -17.19 13.95 5.55
CA THR A 36 -18.61 13.75 5.20
C THR A 36 -19.42 13.21 6.38
N ARG A 37 -20.76 13.18 6.25
CA ARG A 37 -21.68 12.67 7.29
C ARG A 37 -22.78 11.78 6.70
N GLY A 38 -23.38 10.94 7.55
CA GLY A 38 -24.55 10.15 7.21
C GLY A 38 -24.26 9.03 6.21
N THR A 39 -25.15 8.82 5.25
CA THR A 39 -25.03 7.75 4.24
C THR A 39 -23.81 7.90 3.34
N THR A 40 -23.43 9.14 2.99
CA THR A 40 -22.22 9.43 2.21
C THR A 40 -20.95 9.00 2.94
N GLN A 41 -20.90 9.15 4.27
CA GLN A 41 -19.78 8.68 5.07
C GLN A 41 -19.65 7.15 5.04
N LEU A 42 -20.77 6.43 5.11
CA LEU A 42 -20.77 4.96 4.99
C LEU A 42 -20.33 4.50 3.60
N ALA A 43 -20.74 5.20 2.54
CA ALA A 43 -20.30 4.92 1.18
C ALA A 43 -18.78 5.13 1.03
N TRP A 44 -18.24 6.23 1.56
CA TRP A 44 -16.80 6.46 1.58
C TRP A 44 -16.04 5.41 2.39
N LEU A 45 -16.55 5.03 3.56
CA LEU A 45 -15.91 4.00 4.39
C LEU A 45 -15.79 2.67 3.63
N GLY A 46 -16.86 2.26 2.92
CA GLY A 46 -16.85 1.06 2.09
C GLY A 46 -15.88 1.15 0.92
N ALA A 47 -15.90 2.27 0.18
CA ALA A 47 -15.01 2.49 -0.96
C ALA A 47 -13.53 2.50 -0.54
N VAL A 48 -13.20 3.22 0.53
CA VAL A 48 -11.84 3.31 1.07
C VAL A 48 -11.37 1.96 1.59
N GLY A 49 -12.23 1.24 2.32
CA GLY A 49 -11.93 -0.10 2.81
C GLY A 49 -11.61 -1.09 1.67
N PHE A 50 -12.37 -1.02 0.56
CA PHE A 50 -12.11 -1.84 -0.61
C PHE A 50 -10.76 -1.50 -1.26
N VAL A 51 -10.50 -0.22 -1.53
CA VAL A 51 -9.23 0.23 -2.15
C VAL A 51 -8.03 -0.17 -1.31
N LEU A 52 -8.07 0.08 0.01
CA LEU A 52 -6.98 -0.28 0.92
C LEU A 52 -6.79 -1.80 1.02
N THR A 53 -7.87 -2.59 0.96
CA THR A 53 -7.75 -4.06 0.96
C THR A 53 -7.04 -4.55 -0.30
N VAL A 54 -7.39 -4.03 -1.48
CA VAL A 54 -6.74 -4.37 -2.75
C VAL A 54 -5.26 -3.96 -2.73
N GLU A 55 -4.95 -2.77 -2.23
CA GLU A 55 -3.58 -2.29 -2.08
C GLU A 55 -2.76 -3.19 -1.14
N ALA A 56 -3.31 -3.55 0.03
CA ALA A 56 -2.66 -4.44 0.99
C ALA A 56 -2.31 -5.80 0.37
N ILE A 57 -3.25 -6.39 -0.37
CA ILE A 57 -3.01 -7.66 -1.09
C ILE A 57 -1.86 -7.48 -2.10
N GLY A 58 -1.89 -6.41 -2.90
CA GLY A 58 -0.85 -6.12 -3.88
C GLY A 58 0.52 -5.97 -3.25
N LEU A 59 0.64 -5.18 -2.19
CA LEU A 59 1.89 -4.94 -1.48
C LEU A 59 2.47 -6.20 -0.82
N VAL A 60 1.60 -7.07 -0.26
CA VAL A 60 2.01 -8.36 0.28
C VAL A 60 2.56 -9.27 -0.82
N VAL A 61 1.86 -9.39 -1.94
CA VAL A 61 2.31 -10.19 -3.09
C VAL A 61 3.66 -9.68 -3.61
N LEU A 62 3.79 -8.36 -3.79
CA LEU A 62 5.04 -7.75 -4.25
C LEU A 62 6.20 -8.02 -3.28
N THR A 63 5.94 -7.93 -1.96
CA THR A 63 6.97 -8.20 -0.94
C THR A 63 7.44 -9.67 -1.01
N ILE A 64 6.52 -10.60 -1.23
CA ILE A 64 6.84 -12.02 -1.41
C ILE A 64 7.67 -12.24 -2.68
N LEU A 65 7.28 -11.61 -3.80
CA LEU A 65 8.01 -11.74 -5.08
C LEU A 65 9.43 -11.17 -5.00
N VAL A 66 9.61 -10.01 -4.35
CA VAL A 66 10.92 -9.42 -4.08
C VAL A 66 11.75 -10.34 -3.17
N GLY A 67 11.13 -10.92 -2.13
CA GLY A 67 11.81 -11.88 -1.25
C GLY A 67 12.23 -13.19 -1.91
N ARG A 68 11.54 -13.60 -2.98
CA ARG A 68 11.88 -14.78 -3.77
C ARG A 68 12.91 -14.51 -4.88
N GLY A 69 13.17 -13.25 -5.20
CA GLY A 69 13.97 -12.86 -6.37
C GLY A 69 13.26 -13.03 -7.71
N ASP A 70 11.97 -13.36 -7.70
CA ASP A 70 11.14 -13.62 -8.89
C ASP A 70 10.67 -12.32 -9.59
N PHE A 71 11.01 -11.15 -9.04
CA PHE A 71 10.60 -9.85 -9.61
C PHE A 71 11.46 -9.39 -10.81
N LEU A 72 12.59 -10.05 -11.08
CA LEU A 72 13.61 -9.65 -12.09
C LEU A 72 13.94 -10.76 -13.12
N ASN A 73 13.22 -11.88 -13.14
CA ASN A 73 13.28 -12.90 -14.20
C ASN A 73 11.97 -12.88 -15.01
#